data_AF-A0A3D2B885-F1
#
_entry.id   AF-A0A3D2B885-F1
#
_cell.length_a   1.000
_cell.length_b   1.000
_cell.length_c   1.000
_cell.angle_alpha   90.00
_cell.angle_beta   90.00
_cell.angle_gamma   90.00
#
_symmetry.space_group_name_H-M   'P 1'
#
loop_
_entity.id
_entity.type
_entity.pdbx_description
1 polymer ?
#
loop_
_entity_poly.entity_id
_entity_poly.type
_entity_poly.pdbx_seq_one_letter_code
_entity_poly.pdbx_strand_id
1 'polypeptide(L)'
;MAFYSIGDVAERCGINPVTLRAWQRRYGLLKPQRSEGGHRQFDDDDLQRIEEIKRWIERGVPVGKVKALLDGDKAPEPGDWRVLREEMIATLRQVNPAKSRAQIAIFCQHHSVDALVDHVFIPVRATLRLDHATARAMGSLLDGILIEQAVTSLTESRAKAGRDALLIGWGIEDRTRLWLEAWRLSHRGWRINVFAEPLALPHPEFFPGQHILVWAGETLSDEQRQQLEHWQNQGYVITAHGAADAV
;
A
#
# COMPACT_ATOMS: atom_id res chain seq x y z
N MET A 1 -21.52 4.12 30.51
CA MET A 1 -21.60 3.81 29.07
C MET A 1 -22.98 4.18 28.59
N ALA A 2 -23.05 5.07 27.61
CA ALA A 2 -24.31 5.35 26.91
C ALA A 2 -24.52 4.27 25.85
N PHE A 3 -25.76 3.84 25.67
CA PHE A 3 -26.13 2.91 24.62
C PHE A 3 -26.95 3.63 23.56
N TYR A 4 -26.60 3.39 22.30
CA TYR A 4 -27.19 4.03 21.13
C TYR A 4 -27.96 3.01 20.30
N SER A 5 -29.07 3.44 19.73
CA SER A 5 -29.76 2.66 18.71
C SER A 5 -29.01 2.72 17.39
N ILE A 6 -29.32 1.81 16.46
CA ILE A 6 -28.74 1.86 15.11
C ILE A 6 -29.08 3.15 14.35
N GLY A 7 -30.20 3.81 14.70
CA GLY A 7 -30.58 5.09 14.12
C GLY A 7 -29.68 6.21 14.62
N ASP A 8 -29.46 6.27 15.93
CA ASP A 8 -28.59 7.28 16.55
C ASP A 8 -27.14 7.16 16.05
N VAL A 9 -26.64 5.92 15.92
CA VAL A 9 -25.30 5.65 15.37
C VAL A 9 -25.22 6.06 13.91
N ALA A 10 -26.25 5.78 13.12
CA ALA A 10 -26.29 6.15 11.71
C ALA A 10 -26.25 7.67 11.49
N GLU A 11 -26.98 8.41 12.33
CA GLU A 11 -26.98 9.88 12.31
C GLU A 11 -25.62 10.44 12.73
N ARG A 12 -25.06 9.94 13.84
CA ARG A 12 -23.78 10.41 14.39
C ARG A 12 -22.58 10.16 13.49
N CYS A 13 -22.49 8.97 12.89
CA CYS A 13 -21.38 8.58 12.04
C CYS A 13 -21.60 8.90 10.55
N GLY A 14 -22.80 9.36 10.17
CA GLY A 14 -23.17 9.65 8.78
C GLY A 14 -23.20 8.39 7.89
N ILE A 15 -23.54 7.22 8.45
CA ILE A 15 -23.53 5.94 7.74
C ILE A 15 -24.94 5.37 7.67
N ASN A 16 -25.37 4.96 6.48
CA ASN A 16 -26.69 4.35 6.30
C ASN A 16 -26.88 3.12 7.21
N PRO A 17 -28.01 3.00 7.94
CA PRO A 17 -28.31 1.83 8.78
C PRO A 17 -28.21 0.48 8.04
N VAL A 18 -28.43 0.45 6.73
CA VAL A 18 -28.25 -0.74 5.89
C VAL A 18 -26.77 -1.14 5.81
N THR A 19 -25.87 -0.17 5.66
CA THR A 19 -24.41 -0.38 5.62
C THR A 19 -23.90 -0.91 6.96
N LEU A 20 -24.34 -0.33 8.07
CA LEU A 20 -24.00 -0.82 9.42
C LEU A 20 -24.46 -2.28 9.64
N ARG A 21 -25.67 -2.62 9.17
CA ARG A 21 -26.17 -4.01 9.21
C ARG A 21 -25.35 -4.95 8.33
N ALA A 22 -24.86 -4.48 7.19
CA ALA A 22 -23.99 -5.26 6.32
C ALA A 22 -22.60 -5.50 6.96
N TRP A 23 -22.01 -4.46 7.56
CA TRP A 23 -20.74 -4.54 8.31
C TRP A 23 -20.82 -5.54 9.46
N GLN A 24 -21.93 -5.54 10.21
CA GLN A 24 -22.18 -6.53 11.24
C GLN A 24 -22.36 -7.94 10.65
N ARG A 25 -23.33 -8.14 9.74
CA ARG A 25 -23.76 -9.50 9.34
C ARG A 25 -22.83 -10.18 8.36
N ARG A 26 -22.32 -9.45 7.37
CA ARG A 26 -21.53 -10.03 6.27
C ARG A 26 -20.05 -10.06 6.60
N TYR A 27 -19.56 -9.01 7.25
CA TYR A 27 -18.12 -8.83 7.49
C TYR A 27 -17.73 -9.07 8.96
N GLY A 28 -18.69 -9.13 9.88
CA GLY A 28 -18.41 -9.35 11.30
C GLY A 28 -17.57 -8.23 11.92
N LEU A 29 -17.69 -7.01 11.38
CA LEU A 29 -16.90 -5.84 11.80
C LEU A 29 -17.41 -5.21 13.09
N LEU A 30 -18.68 -5.40 13.42
CA LEU A 30 -19.33 -4.84 14.61
C LEU A 30 -19.98 -5.98 15.40
N LYS A 31 -19.93 -5.89 16.73
CA LYS A 31 -20.55 -6.87 17.64
C LYS A 31 -21.38 -6.15 18.71
N PRO A 32 -22.43 -5.40 18.29
CA PRO A 32 -23.26 -4.67 19.24
C PRO A 32 -23.96 -5.62 20.20
N GLN A 33 -24.13 -5.16 21.42
CA GLN A 33 -24.89 -5.86 22.45
C GLN A 33 -26.37 -5.93 22.08
N ARG A 34 -27.12 -6.83 22.73
CA ARG A 34 -28.57 -6.89 22.61
C ARG A 34 -29.22 -6.50 23.93
N SER A 35 -30.22 -5.64 23.88
CA SER A 35 -31.07 -5.36 25.02
C SER A 35 -31.93 -6.58 25.38
N GLU A 36 -32.54 -6.57 26.56
CA GLU A 36 -33.52 -7.59 26.98
C GLU A 36 -34.69 -7.73 25.99
N GLY A 37 -35.08 -6.64 25.32
CA GLY A 37 -36.09 -6.64 24.25
C GLY A 37 -35.59 -7.11 22.87
N GLY A 38 -34.32 -7.54 22.76
CA GLY A 38 -33.74 -8.06 21.52
C GLY A 38 -33.27 -7.01 20.51
N HIS A 39 -33.29 -5.72 20.87
CA HIS A 39 -32.79 -4.64 20.01
C HIS A 39 -31.26 -4.52 20.12
N ARG A 40 -30.61 -4.10 19.02
CA ARG A 40 -29.16 -3.85 19.00
C ARG A 40 -28.85 -2.57 19.77
N GLN A 41 -27.88 -2.63 20.66
CA GLN A 41 -27.35 -1.50 21.40
C GLN A 41 -25.86 -1.39 21.09
N PHE A 42 -25.46 -0.20 20.64
CA PHE A 42 -24.08 0.15 20.37
C PHE A 42 -23.57 1.01 21.52
N ASP A 43 -22.33 0.81 21.93
CA ASP A 43 -21.67 1.66 22.93
C ASP A 43 -20.70 2.64 22.26
N ASP A 44 -19.96 3.39 23.08
CA ASP A 44 -18.97 4.35 22.60
C ASP A 44 -17.78 3.65 21.88
N ASP A 45 -17.45 2.41 22.26
CA ASP A 45 -16.39 1.62 21.61
C ASP A 45 -16.81 1.19 20.19
N ASP A 46 -18.08 0.80 20.02
CA ASP A 46 -18.66 0.54 18.70
C ASP A 46 -18.62 1.78 17.81
N LEU A 47 -18.89 2.98 18.34
CA LEU A 47 -18.81 4.24 17.59
C LEU A 47 -17.37 4.51 17.12
N GLN A 48 -16.39 4.35 18.00
CA GLN A 48 -14.98 4.52 17.64
C GLN A 48 -14.57 3.52 16.54
N ARG A 49 -14.99 2.26 16.67
CA ARG A 49 -14.73 1.22 15.68
C ARG A 49 -15.36 1.55 14.32
N ILE A 50 -16.54 2.17 14.30
CA ILE A 50 -17.21 2.61 13.08
C ILE A 50 -16.41 3.71 12.36
N GLU A 51 -15.88 4.69 13.09
CA GLU A 51 -15.02 5.73 12.49
C GLU A 51 -13.70 5.14 11.96
N GLU A 52 -13.14 4.14 12.63
CA GLU A 52 -11.95 3.44 12.13
C GLU A 52 -12.22 2.64 10.84
N ILE A 53 -13.37 1.95 10.76
CA ILE A 53 -13.79 1.27 9.52
C ILE A 53 -13.89 2.28 8.38
N LYS A 54 -14.53 3.43 8.64
CA LYS A 54 -14.71 4.49 7.67
C LYS A 54 -13.38 5.04 7.17
N ARG A 55 -12.44 5.32 8.09
CA ARG A 55 -11.07 5.76 7.76
C ARG A 55 -10.34 4.77 6.85
N TRP A 56 -10.52 3.47 7.04
CA TRP A 56 -9.93 2.47 6.15
C TRP A 56 -10.58 2.41 4.77
N ILE A 57 -11.90 2.56 4.71
CA ILE A 57 -12.64 2.59 3.43
C ILE A 57 -12.30 3.84 2.63
N GLU A 58 -12.17 5.00 3.29
CA GLU A 58 -11.73 6.27 2.68
C GLU A 58 -10.31 6.14 2.10
N ARG A 59 -9.44 5.32 2.70
CA ARG A 59 -8.10 4.97 2.18
C ARG A 59 -8.12 3.93 1.06
N GLY A 60 -9.30 3.58 0.53
CA GLY A 60 -9.45 2.63 -0.57
C GLY A 60 -9.37 1.16 -0.17
N VAL A 61 -9.38 0.84 1.12
CA VAL A 61 -9.37 -0.57 1.58
C VAL A 61 -10.76 -1.19 1.36
N PRO A 62 -10.85 -2.33 0.65
CA PRO A 62 -12.12 -3.03 0.51
C PRO A 62 -12.64 -3.49 1.88
N VAL A 63 -13.93 -3.26 2.16
CA VAL A 63 -14.58 -3.56 3.45
C VAL A 63 -14.32 -4.97 3.98
N GLY A 64 -14.18 -5.97 3.08
CA GLY A 64 -13.89 -7.36 3.45
C GLY A 64 -12.49 -7.58 4.03
N LYS A 65 -11.55 -6.65 3.82
CA LYS A 65 -10.18 -6.69 4.39
C LYS A 65 -10.05 -5.88 5.68
N VAL A 66 -10.99 -4.98 5.96
CA VAL A 66 -10.94 -4.07 7.10
C VAL A 66 -10.91 -4.82 8.44
N LYS A 67 -11.58 -5.97 8.53
CA LYS A 67 -11.60 -6.78 9.77
C LYS A 67 -10.20 -7.20 10.22
N ALA A 68 -9.37 -7.65 9.29
CA ALA A 68 -7.99 -8.05 9.59
C ALA A 68 -7.15 -6.87 10.11
N LEU A 69 -7.40 -5.68 9.58
CA LEU A 69 -6.73 -4.45 10.00
C LEU A 69 -7.21 -3.98 11.40
N LEU A 70 -8.49 -4.17 11.73
CA LEU A 70 -9.04 -3.80 13.03
C LEU A 70 -8.73 -4.81 14.16
N ASP A 71 -8.57 -6.08 13.82
CA ASP A 71 -8.39 -7.16 14.80
C ASP A 71 -6.90 -7.39 15.16
N GLY A 72 -5.95 -6.68 14.55
CA GLY A 72 -4.53 -6.87 14.90
C GLY A 72 -3.46 -6.18 14.05
N ASP A 73 -3.76 -5.64 12.86
CA ASP A 73 -2.82 -4.78 12.13
C ASP A 73 -3.07 -3.32 12.53
N LYS A 74 -2.74 -2.97 13.78
CA LYS A 74 -2.65 -1.56 14.19
C LYS A 74 -1.80 -0.85 13.15
N ALA A 75 -2.35 0.18 12.50
CA ALA A 75 -1.52 1.18 11.86
C ALA A 75 -0.56 1.66 12.96
N PRO A 76 0.75 1.36 12.86
CA PRO A 76 1.69 1.62 13.92
C PRO A 76 1.68 3.10 14.25
N GLU A 77 1.65 3.43 15.54
CA GLU A 77 1.79 4.80 15.99
C GLU A 77 3.15 5.33 15.51
N PRO A 78 3.36 6.65 15.35
CA PRO A 78 4.63 7.21 14.88
C PRO A 78 5.88 6.69 15.64
N GLY A 79 5.71 6.24 16.89
CA GLY A 79 6.74 5.59 17.71
C GLY A 79 7.13 4.17 17.26
N ASP A 80 6.20 3.39 16.74
CA ASP A 80 6.40 1.98 16.36
C ASP A 80 7.23 1.85 15.07
N TRP A 81 7.03 2.75 14.10
CA TRP A 81 7.80 2.74 12.85
C TRP A 81 9.29 3.03 13.08
N ARG A 82 9.62 3.87 14.06
CA ARG A 82 11.03 4.13 14.41
C ARG A 82 11.72 2.86 14.89
N VAL A 83 11.03 2.07 15.73
CA VAL A 83 11.54 0.79 16.23
C VAL A 83 11.79 -0.17 15.07
N LEU A 84 10.83 -0.34 14.16
CA LEU A 84 11.00 -1.21 12.99
C LEU A 84 12.16 -0.78 12.08
N ARG A 85 12.37 0.54 11.90
CA ARG A 85 13.54 1.04 11.17
C ARG A 85 14.86 0.71 11.88
N GLU A 86 14.92 0.89 13.20
CA GLU A 86 16.09 0.59 14.01
C GLU A 86 16.41 -0.92 13.99
N GLU A 87 15.40 -1.77 14.13
CA GLU A 87 15.55 -3.21 14.01
C GLU A 87 16.05 -3.62 12.62
N MET A 88 15.52 -3.02 11.56
CA MET A 88 15.97 -3.31 10.18
C MET A 88 17.44 -2.93 10.00
N ILE A 89 17.84 -1.74 10.45
CA ILE A 89 19.23 -1.28 10.40
C ILE A 89 20.14 -2.19 11.25
N ALA A 90 19.70 -2.58 12.44
CA ALA A 90 20.45 -3.47 13.33
C ALA A 90 20.72 -4.84 12.68
N THR A 91 19.76 -5.39 11.94
CA THR A 91 19.95 -6.64 11.20
C THR A 91 20.85 -6.45 9.99
N LEU A 92 20.72 -5.35 9.24
CA LEU A 92 21.59 -5.06 8.09
C LEU A 92 23.06 -4.90 8.49
N ARG A 93 23.34 -4.35 9.69
CA ARG A 93 24.69 -4.28 10.26
C ARG A 93 25.36 -5.64 10.45
N GLN A 94 24.57 -6.72 10.57
CA GLN A 94 25.11 -8.08 10.66
C GLN A 94 25.49 -8.66 9.29
N VAL A 95 25.17 -7.96 8.18
CA VAL A 95 25.44 -8.36 6.79
C VAL A 95 25.03 -9.82 6.53
N ASN A 96 23.86 -10.20 7.04
CA ASN A 96 23.33 -11.55 6.92
C ASN A 96 22.06 -11.52 6.04
N PRO A 97 22.16 -11.96 4.77
CA PRO A 97 21.03 -11.94 3.85
C PRO A 97 19.84 -12.79 4.31
N ALA A 98 20.10 -13.94 4.95
CA ALA A 98 19.05 -14.84 5.40
C ALA A 98 18.24 -14.23 6.57
N LYS A 99 18.92 -13.62 7.55
CA LYS A 99 18.24 -12.91 8.65
C LYS A 99 17.46 -11.70 8.15
N SER A 100 18.02 -10.95 7.19
CA SER A 100 17.35 -9.78 6.61
C SER A 100 16.08 -10.17 5.86
N ARG A 101 16.11 -11.28 5.09
CA ARG A 101 14.90 -11.86 4.47
C ARG A 101 13.86 -12.29 5.50
N ALA A 102 14.29 -13.01 6.54
CA ALA A 102 13.39 -13.47 7.59
C ALA A 102 12.70 -12.30 8.30
N GLN A 103 13.42 -11.22 8.58
CA GLN A 103 12.85 -10.03 9.19
C GLN A 103 11.86 -9.30 8.27
N ILE A 104 12.19 -9.14 6.99
CA ILE A 104 11.23 -8.55 6.02
C ILE A 104 9.97 -9.42 5.93
N ALA A 105 10.11 -10.74 5.93
CA ALA A 105 8.96 -11.65 5.94
C ALA A 105 8.10 -11.49 7.21
N ILE A 106 8.71 -11.31 8.39
CA ILE A 106 7.99 -11.00 9.63
C ILE A 106 7.25 -9.67 9.54
N PHE A 107 7.91 -8.62 9.02
CA PHE A 107 7.26 -7.32 8.82
C PHE A 107 6.05 -7.43 7.90
N CYS A 108 6.16 -8.14 6.77
CA CYS A 108 5.07 -8.35 5.82
C CYS A 108 3.90 -9.17 6.37
N GLN A 109 4.08 -9.91 7.47
CA GLN A 109 2.99 -10.63 8.14
C GLN A 109 2.09 -9.72 8.99
N HIS A 110 2.63 -8.59 9.47
CA HIS A 110 1.99 -7.71 10.46
C HIS A 110 1.72 -6.30 9.94
N HIS A 111 2.10 -6.01 8.70
CA HIS A 111 1.93 -4.70 8.10
C HIS A 111 1.67 -4.82 6.60
N SER A 112 0.88 -3.88 6.07
CA SER A 112 0.70 -3.78 4.62
C SER A 112 2.02 -3.41 3.93
N VAL A 113 2.21 -3.93 2.71
CA VAL A 113 3.35 -3.59 1.86
C VAL A 113 3.43 -2.07 1.64
N ASP A 114 2.29 -1.42 1.51
CA ASP A 114 2.22 0.03 1.37
C ASP A 114 2.87 0.75 2.55
N ALA A 115 2.48 0.40 3.78
CA ALA A 115 2.99 1.02 4.98
C ALA A 115 4.49 0.72 5.19
N LEU A 116 4.92 -0.52 4.92
CA LEU A 116 6.33 -0.91 5.03
C LEU A 116 7.22 -0.16 4.06
N VAL A 117 6.78 -0.01 2.80
CA VAL A 117 7.56 0.72 1.81
C VAL A 117 7.69 2.19 2.25
N ASP A 118 6.61 2.86 2.68
CA ASP A 118 6.60 4.29 3.04
C ASP A 118 7.37 4.59 4.34
N HIS A 119 7.18 3.75 5.36
CA HIS A 119 7.62 4.07 6.71
C HIS A 119 8.88 3.33 7.16
N VAL A 120 9.28 2.26 6.44
CA VAL A 120 10.44 1.44 6.77
C VAL A 120 11.45 1.40 5.63
N PHE A 121 11.09 0.86 4.46
CA PHE A 121 12.08 0.58 3.41
C PHE A 121 12.64 1.84 2.76
N ILE A 122 11.80 2.81 2.38
CA ILE A 122 12.28 4.07 1.81
C ILE A 122 13.16 4.83 2.82
N PRO A 123 12.73 5.06 4.08
CA PRO A 123 13.58 5.76 5.05
C PRO A 123 14.89 5.02 5.38
N VAL A 124 14.86 3.69 5.55
CA VAL A 124 16.08 2.91 5.83
C VAL A 124 17.06 2.99 4.65
N ARG A 125 16.57 2.88 3.41
CA ARG A 125 17.40 3.06 2.21
C ARG A 125 17.98 4.46 2.13
N ALA A 126 17.20 5.50 2.45
CA ALA A 126 17.69 6.88 2.48
C ALA A 126 18.82 7.04 3.52
N THR A 127 18.65 6.50 4.74
CA THR A 127 19.69 6.51 5.77
C THR A 127 20.98 5.83 5.30
N LEU A 128 20.88 4.67 4.63
CA LEU A 128 22.05 3.90 4.16
C LEU A 128 22.77 4.53 2.96
N ARG A 129 22.15 5.48 2.27
CA ARG A 129 22.78 6.25 1.18
C ARG A 129 23.68 7.37 1.67
N LEU A 130 23.50 7.85 2.91
CA LEU A 130 24.14 9.06 3.42
C LEU A 130 25.58 8.85 3.91
N ASP A 131 26.07 7.61 4.07
CA ASP A 131 27.33 7.33 4.76
C ASP A 131 28.31 6.37 4.03
N HIS A 132 29.56 6.36 4.52
CA HIS A 132 30.77 5.64 4.07
C HIS A 132 30.54 4.23 3.46
N ALA A 133 31.54 3.71 2.73
CA ALA A 133 31.46 2.51 1.87
C ALA A 133 30.66 1.29 2.44
N THR A 134 30.76 1.02 3.74
CA THR A 134 29.99 -0.05 4.42
C THR A 134 28.48 0.18 4.38
N ALA A 135 28.01 1.42 4.57
CA ALA A 135 26.58 1.76 4.48
C ALA A 135 26.05 1.57 3.05
N ARG A 136 26.83 1.96 2.04
CA ARG A 136 26.52 1.67 0.63
C ARG A 136 26.44 0.17 0.34
N ALA A 137 27.34 -0.64 0.89
CA ALA A 137 27.29 -2.10 0.74
C ALA A 137 26.03 -2.70 1.40
N MET A 138 25.66 -2.25 2.61
CA MET A 138 24.42 -2.66 3.27
C MET A 138 23.17 -2.22 2.50
N GLY A 139 23.17 -1.01 1.96
CA GLY A 139 22.10 -0.50 1.10
C GLY A 139 21.94 -1.33 -0.17
N SER A 140 23.05 -1.69 -0.83
CA SER A 140 23.03 -2.57 -2.00
C SER A 140 22.52 -3.98 -1.67
N LEU A 141 22.88 -4.52 -0.49
CA LEU A 141 22.34 -5.80 -0.01
C LEU A 141 20.82 -5.72 0.21
N LEU A 142 20.36 -4.66 0.86
CA LEU A 142 18.93 -4.41 1.08
C LEU A 142 18.18 -4.31 -0.25
N ASP A 143 18.70 -3.55 -1.21
CA ASP A 143 18.08 -3.37 -2.53
C ASP A 143 17.90 -4.71 -3.26
N GLY A 144 18.91 -5.58 -3.23
CA GLY A 144 18.81 -6.92 -3.82
C GLY A 144 17.72 -7.78 -3.17
N ILE A 145 17.60 -7.72 -1.84
CA ILE A 145 16.56 -8.47 -1.11
C ILE A 145 15.17 -7.91 -1.39
N LEU A 146 15.01 -6.59 -1.45
CA LEU A 146 13.72 -5.96 -1.74
C LEU A 146 13.24 -6.27 -3.17
N ILE A 147 14.16 -6.27 -4.15
CA ILE A 147 13.85 -6.68 -5.53
C ILE A 147 13.42 -8.15 -5.56
N GLU A 148 14.13 -9.02 -4.83
CA GLU A 148 13.74 -10.43 -4.72
C GLU A 148 12.31 -10.60 -4.15
N GLN A 149 11.97 -9.87 -3.09
CA GLN A 149 10.63 -9.90 -2.51
C GLN A 149 9.56 -9.38 -3.48
N ALA A 150 9.87 -8.31 -4.21
CA ALA A 150 8.99 -7.82 -5.27
C ALA A 150 8.76 -8.91 -6.33
N VAL A 151 9.81 -9.51 -6.87
CA VAL A 151 9.72 -10.56 -7.91
C VAL A 151 8.88 -11.76 -7.44
N THR A 152 9.06 -12.20 -6.19
CA THR A 152 8.23 -13.26 -5.60
C THR A 152 6.76 -12.87 -5.57
N SER A 153 6.43 -11.69 -5.03
CA SER A 153 5.06 -11.19 -4.96
C SER A 153 4.43 -11.02 -6.35
N LEU A 154 5.18 -10.50 -7.32
CA LEU A 154 4.75 -10.37 -8.71
C LEU A 154 4.44 -11.74 -9.31
N THR A 155 5.28 -12.75 -9.07
CA THR A 155 5.06 -14.11 -9.55
C THR A 155 3.80 -14.72 -8.97
N GLU A 156 3.59 -14.59 -7.66
CA GLU A 156 2.37 -15.04 -6.99
C GLU A 156 1.11 -14.33 -7.48
N SER A 157 1.21 -13.04 -7.82
CA SER A 157 0.07 -12.26 -8.31
C SER A 157 -0.47 -12.77 -9.65
N ARG A 158 0.37 -13.39 -10.48
CA ARG A 158 -0.01 -13.89 -11.81
C ARG A 158 -1.00 -15.05 -11.76
N ALA A 159 -1.01 -15.81 -10.67
CA ALA A 159 -1.96 -16.90 -10.45
C ALA A 159 -3.35 -16.41 -9.98
N LYS A 160 -3.49 -15.11 -9.66
CA LYS A 160 -4.71 -14.51 -9.11
C LYS A 160 -5.42 -13.71 -10.21
N ALA A 161 -6.73 -13.52 -10.06
CA ALA A 161 -7.47 -12.59 -10.92
C ALA A 161 -6.96 -11.16 -10.70
N GLY A 162 -6.71 -10.43 -11.80
CA GLY A 162 -6.16 -9.08 -11.74
C GLY A 162 -6.01 -8.45 -13.11
N ARG A 163 -5.76 -7.13 -13.13
CA ARG A 163 -5.55 -6.34 -14.34
C ARG A 163 -4.08 -6.41 -14.74
N ASP A 164 -3.78 -6.63 -16.02
CA ASP A 164 -2.40 -6.59 -16.50
C ASP A 164 -1.96 -5.14 -16.73
N ALA A 165 -0.72 -4.81 -16.35
CA ALA A 165 -0.11 -3.54 -16.71
C ALA A 165 1.41 -3.64 -16.89
N LEU A 166 1.94 -2.77 -17.74
CA LEU A 166 3.36 -2.52 -17.92
C LEU A 166 3.77 -1.32 -17.07
N LEU A 167 4.61 -1.53 -16.06
CA LEU A 167 5.15 -0.46 -15.22
C LEU A 167 6.48 0.04 -15.80
N ILE A 168 6.54 1.33 -16.12
CA ILE A 168 7.71 2.00 -16.70
C ILE A 168 8.16 3.13 -15.78
N GLY A 169 9.45 3.16 -15.45
CA GLY A 169 10.04 4.34 -14.80
C GLY A 169 10.25 5.47 -15.81
N TRP A 170 9.77 6.68 -15.52
CA TRP A 170 9.89 7.84 -16.42
C TRP A 170 10.77 8.93 -15.81
N GLY A 171 11.99 9.08 -16.32
CA GLY A 171 12.93 10.11 -15.86
C GLY A 171 13.47 9.86 -14.44
N ILE A 172 13.49 8.61 -14.00
CA ILE A 172 13.96 8.20 -12.66
C ILE A 172 15.32 7.51 -12.74
N GLU A 173 16.07 7.57 -11.64
CA GLU A 173 17.33 6.83 -11.48
C GLU A 173 17.22 5.65 -10.50
N ASP A 174 16.29 5.71 -9.54
CA ASP A 174 16.15 4.71 -8.48
C ASP A 174 15.40 3.46 -8.96
N ARG A 175 16.13 2.52 -9.55
CA ARG A 175 15.59 1.25 -10.06
C ARG A 175 14.92 0.41 -8.98
N THR A 176 15.51 0.33 -7.80
CA THR A 176 14.93 -0.44 -6.68
C THR A 176 13.59 0.17 -6.28
N ARG A 177 13.45 1.51 -6.30
CA ARG A 177 12.17 2.14 -6.00
C ARG A 177 11.09 1.75 -7.01
N LEU A 178 11.42 1.63 -8.31
CA LEU A 178 10.50 1.11 -9.32
C LEU A 178 9.99 -0.30 -8.97
N TRP A 179 10.86 -1.19 -8.49
CA TRP A 179 10.48 -2.54 -8.03
C TRP A 179 9.60 -2.51 -6.77
N LEU A 180 9.83 -1.58 -5.84
CA LEU A 180 8.95 -1.40 -4.68
C LEU A 180 7.55 -0.93 -5.10
N GLU A 181 7.45 -0.05 -6.10
CA GLU A 181 6.15 0.35 -6.65
C GLU A 181 5.44 -0.80 -7.36
N ALA A 182 6.18 -1.63 -8.10
CA ALA A 182 5.65 -2.87 -8.67
C ALA A 182 5.10 -3.81 -7.59
N TRP A 183 5.83 -3.94 -6.47
CA TRP A 183 5.43 -4.74 -5.33
C TRP A 183 4.14 -4.19 -4.68
N ARG A 184 4.00 -2.87 -4.51
CA ARG A 184 2.72 -2.29 -4.02
C ARG A 184 1.57 -2.63 -4.94
N LEU A 185 1.75 -2.43 -6.24
CA LEU A 185 0.71 -2.66 -7.25
C LEU A 185 0.26 -4.13 -7.31
N SER A 186 1.16 -5.08 -7.10
CA SER A 186 0.80 -6.51 -7.06
C SER A 186 -0.17 -6.85 -5.92
N HIS A 187 -0.10 -6.10 -4.80
CA HIS A 187 -1.03 -6.23 -3.68
C HIS A 187 -2.35 -5.47 -3.88
N ARG A 188 -2.42 -4.58 -4.90
CA ARG A 188 -3.60 -3.79 -5.29
C ARG A 188 -4.39 -4.38 -6.46
N GLY A 189 -4.17 -5.66 -6.78
CA GLY A 189 -4.92 -6.38 -7.81
C GLY A 189 -4.40 -6.21 -9.23
N TRP A 190 -3.17 -5.71 -9.38
CA TRP A 190 -2.48 -5.67 -10.66
C TRP A 190 -1.55 -6.86 -10.84
N ARG A 191 -1.42 -7.31 -12.08
CA ARG A 191 -0.38 -8.23 -12.56
C ARG A 191 0.62 -7.39 -13.34
N ILE A 192 1.71 -7.04 -12.67
CA ILE A 192 2.69 -6.08 -13.19
C ILE A 192 3.78 -6.78 -13.99
N ASN A 193 4.05 -6.26 -15.19
CA ASN A 193 5.29 -6.48 -15.92
C ASN A 193 6.16 -5.22 -15.74
N VAL A 194 7.37 -5.37 -15.23
CA VAL A 194 8.26 -4.24 -14.93
C VAL A 194 9.22 -4.04 -16.08
N PHE A 195 9.32 -2.81 -16.60
CA PHE A 195 10.42 -2.41 -17.47
C PHE A 195 11.67 -2.27 -16.61
N ALA A 196 12.65 -3.16 -16.82
CA ALA A 196 13.83 -3.24 -15.95
C ALA A 196 14.69 -1.96 -15.97
N GLU A 197 14.68 -1.26 -17.11
CA GLU A 197 15.40 0.00 -17.32
C GLU A 197 14.40 1.16 -17.38
N PRO A 198 14.52 2.18 -16.52
CA PRO A 198 13.78 3.42 -16.67
C PRO A 198 14.06 4.10 -18.02
N LEU A 199 13.05 4.79 -18.54
CA LEU A 199 13.13 5.53 -19.79
C LEU A 199 13.14 7.03 -19.51
N ALA A 200 13.97 7.77 -20.26
CA ALA A 200 13.91 9.24 -20.24
C ALA A 200 12.56 9.74 -20.80
N LEU A 201 12.04 9.05 -21.84
CA LEU A 201 10.74 9.30 -22.44
C LEU A 201 10.06 7.96 -22.79
N PRO A 202 8.90 7.66 -22.20
CA PRO A 202 8.07 6.53 -22.63
C PRO A 202 7.55 6.70 -24.06
N HIS A 203 7.42 5.58 -24.77
CA HIS A 203 6.89 5.51 -26.13
C HIS A 203 5.72 4.52 -26.15
N PRO A 204 4.49 4.95 -25.78
CA PRO A 204 3.32 4.05 -25.70
C PRO A 204 2.99 3.38 -27.04
N GLU A 205 3.38 3.98 -28.17
CA GLU A 205 3.25 3.43 -29.51
C GLU A 205 3.93 2.07 -29.70
N PHE A 206 4.96 1.75 -28.90
CA PHE A 206 5.65 0.45 -28.96
C PHE A 206 4.91 -0.66 -28.22
N PHE A 207 3.87 -0.34 -27.46
CA PHE A 207 3.14 -1.29 -26.62
C PHE A 207 1.63 -1.27 -26.91
N PRO A 208 1.22 -1.55 -28.17
CA PRO A 208 -0.18 -1.46 -28.55
C PRO A 208 -1.07 -2.40 -27.72
N GLY A 209 -2.19 -1.87 -27.22
CA GLY A 209 -3.17 -2.62 -26.44
C GLY A 209 -2.76 -2.93 -24.99
N GLN A 210 -1.59 -2.47 -24.53
CA GLN A 210 -1.17 -2.63 -23.14
C GLN A 210 -1.69 -1.48 -22.27
N HIS A 211 -2.03 -1.78 -21.00
CA HIS A 211 -2.20 -0.76 -19.98
C HIS A 211 -0.81 -0.37 -19.47
N ILE A 212 -0.42 0.89 -19.64
CA ILE A 212 0.88 1.39 -19.21
C ILE A 212 0.71 2.21 -17.93
N LEU A 213 1.49 1.88 -16.91
CA LEU A 213 1.65 2.67 -15.69
C LEU A 213 3.03 3.34 -15.75
N VAL A 214 3.07 4.66 -15.70
CA VAL A 214 4.34 5.41 -15.60
C VAL A 214 4.59 5.87 -14.18
N TRP A 215 5.81 5.67 -13.68
CA TRP A 215 6.24 6.17 -12.38
C TRP A 215 7.40 7.15 -12.56
N ALA A 216 7.17 8.42 -12.20
CA ALA A 216 8.13 9.52 -12.39
C ALA A 216 8.68 10.09 -11.07
N GLY A 217 8.57 9.33 -9.97
CA GLY A 217 8.83 9.83 -8.63
C GLY A 217 7.55 10.14 -7.86
N GLU A 218 7.62 11.08 -6.92
CA GLU A 218 6.47 11.47 -6.08
C GLU A 218 5.46 12.35 -6.83
N THR A 219 5.94 13.18 -7.75
CA THR A 219 5.09 14.07 -8.56
C THR A 219 5.62 14.17 -9.99
N LEU A 220 4.71 14.31 -10.95
CA LEU A 220 5.06 14.60 -12.35
C LEU A 220 5.44 16.07 -12.50
N SER A 221 6.44 16.36 -13.33
CA SER A 221 6.67 17.72 -13.81
C SER A 221 5.52 18.18 -14.72
N ASP A 222 5.39 19.49 -14.94
CA ASP A 222 4.35 20.03 -15.82
C ASP A 222 4.51 19.53 -17.27
N GLU A 223 5.76 19.39 -17.74
CA GLU A 223 6.07 18.81 -19.06
C GLU A 223 5.60 17.35 -19.14
N GLN A 224 5.89 16.56 -18.10
CA GLN A 224 5.45 15.16 -18.04
C GLN A 224 3.92 15.05 -17.99
N ARG A 225 3.25 15.94 -17.26
CA ARG A 225 1.77 15.96 -17.20
C ARG A 225 1.16 16.28 -18.57
N GLN A 226 1.65 17.31 -19.25
CA GLN A 226 1.18 17.67 -20.60
C GLN A 226 1.41 16.54 -21.61
N GLN A 227 2.57 15.89 -21.54
CA GLN A 227 2.90 14.78 -22.43
C GLN A 227 2.02 13.54 -22.14
N LEU A 228 1.73 13.27 -20.86
CA LEU A 228 0.81 12.19 -20.48
C LEU A 228 -0.60 12.44 -21.01
N GLU A 229 -1.13 13.66 -20.84
CA GLU A 229 -2.43 14.08 -21.38
C GLU A 229 -2.45 13.97 -22.91
N HIS A 230 -1.36 14.34 -23.59
CA HIS A 230 -1.24 14.20 -25.03
C HIS A 230 -1.39 12.74 -25.49
N TRP A 231 -0.70 11.80 -24.84
CA TRP A 231 -0.84 10.38 -25.17
C TRP A 231 -2.23 9.81 -24.85
N GLN A 232 -2.85 10.25 -23.75
CA GLN A 232 -4.22 9.86 -23.41
C GLN A 232 -5.22 10.36 -24.46
N ASN A 233 -5.05 11.58 -24.96
CA ASN A 233 -5.87 12.15 -26.04
C ASN A 233 -5.69 11.41 -27.38
N GLN A 234 -4.55 10.76 -27.60
CA GLN A 234 -4.30 9.87 -28.73
C GLN A 234 -4.94 8.48 -28.56
N GLY A 235 -5.54 8.20 -27.39
CA GLY A 235 -6.22 6.94 -27.09
C GLY A 235 -5.34 5.86 -26.47
N TYR A 236 -4.10 6.17 -26.08
CA TYR A 236 -3.25 5.23 -25.36
C TYR A 236 -3.74 5.05 -23.92
N VAL A 237 -3.79 3.80 -23.45
CA VAL A 237 -4.14 3.47 -22.06
C VAL A 237 -2.90 3.64 -21.19
N ILE A 238 -2.50 4.88 -20.94
CA ILE A 238 -1.35 5.24 -20.12
C ILE A 238 -1.77 6.12 -18.95
N THR A 239 -1.37 5.75 -17.74
CA THR A 239 -1.72 6.49 -16.51
C THR A 239 -0.50 6.64 -15.60
N ALA A 240 -0.50 7.70 -14.80
CA ALA A 240 0.55 7.93 -13.81
C ALA A 240 0.28 7.09 -12.56
N HIS A 241 1.33 6.48 -12.02
CA HIS A 241 1.34 5.84 -10.71
C HIS A 241 2.10 6.72 -9.72
N GLY A 242 1.62 6.84 -8.48
CA GLY A 242 2.32 7.50 -7.38
C GLY A 242 2.22 9.04 -7.35
N ALA A 243 1.93 9.71 -8.46
CA ALA A 243 1.42 11.08 -8.41
C ALA A 243 0.05 11.00 -7.73
N ALA A 244 -0.09 11.65 -6.57
CA ALA A 244 -1.35 11.72 -5.85
C ALA A 244 -2.51 11.97 -6.82
N ASP A 245 -3.62 11.26 -6.58
CA ASP A 245 -4.96 11.64 -6.97
C ASP A 245 -5.26 13.06 -6.41
N ALA A 246 -4.59 14.07 -6.93
CA ALA A 246 -4.71 15.47 -6.56
C ALA A 246 -5.81 16.10 -7.42
N VAL A 247 -7.05 15.79 -7.05
CA VAL A 247 -8.23 16.64 -7.31
C VAL A 247 -9.01 16.75 -6.02
#